data_AF-A0A1H5U087-F1
#
_entry.id   AF-A0A1H5U087-F1
#
_cell.length_a   1.000
_cell.length_b   1.000
_cell.length_c   1.000
_cell.angle_alpha   90.00
_cell.angle_beta   90.00
_cell.angle_gamma   90.00
#
_symmetry.space_group_name_H-M   'P 1'
#
loop_
_entity.id
_entity.type
_entity.pdbx_description
1 polymer ?
#
loop_
_entity_poly.entity_id
_entity_poly.type
_entity_poly.pdbx_seq_one_letter_code
_entity_poly.pdbx_strand_id
1 'polypeptide(L)'
;YHYMFYNCTSLTTAPELPTTTLAEWCYSGMFSGCESLTTAPKLPATEMKKECYSNMFLNCEKLTTAPELPAKTLAEGCYTYMFACCKKLSSVTCKATDLSADYCLDNWLWDAGIDESVTSKTIYISSAYSAYIADMNGNLAGTADDAQINANVPWEKGINGIPTGWTIAAAAAE
;
A
#
# COMPACT_ATOMS: atom_id res chain seq x y z
N TYR A 1 -14.63 -5.69 12.46
CA TYR A 1 -13.49 -5.55 13.39
C TYR A 1 -12.81 -4.17 13.23
N HIS A 2 -13.55 -3.08 13.01
CA HIS A 2 -12.97 -1.75 12.78
C HIS A 2 -12.40 -1.14 14.08
N TYR A 3 -11.31 -0.36 13.98
CA TYR A 3 -10.70 0.43 15.06
C TYR A 3 -10.28 -0.30 16.35
N MET A 4 -10.13 -1.64 16.32
CA MET A 4 -9.92 -2.44 17.53
C MET A 4 -8.67 -2.06 18.36
N PHE A 5 -7.55 -1.72 17.69
CA PHE A 5 -6.29 -1.32 18.32
C PHE A 5 -5.96 0.16 18.04
N TYR A 6 -6.98 0.97 17.75
CA TYR A 6 -6.79 2.39 17.48
C TYR A 6 -6.03 3.09 18.62
N ASN A 7 -4.99 3.86 18.29
CA ASN A 7 -4.10 4.56 19.22
C ASN A 7 -3.45 3.68 20.30
N CYS A 8 -3.26 2.39 20.05
CA CYS A 8 -2.43 1.54 20.89
C CYS A 8 -0.94 1.87 20.66
N THR A 9 -0.48 3.03 21.12
CA THR A 9 0.86 3.59 20.85
C THR A 9 2.02 2.74 21.35
N SER A 10 1.76 1.82 22.29
CA SER A 10 2.73 0.86 22.82
C SER A 10 2.72 -0.50 22.12
N LEU A 11 1.80 -0.77 21.20
CA LEU A 11 1.72 -2.04 20.47
C LEU A 11 2.88 -2.14 19.49
N THR A 12 3.79 -3.09 19.71
CA THR A 12 4.96 -3.32 18.83
C THR A 12 4.72 -4.39 17.77
N THR A 13 3.81 -5.33 18.05
CA THR A 13 3.49 -6.47 17.19
C THR A 13 1.98 -6.63 17.13
N ALA A 14 1.43 -6.64 15.91
CA ALA A 14 0.00 -6.86 15.72
C ALA A 14 -0.36 -8.34 15.94
N PRO A 15 -1.56 -8.62 16.51
CA PRO A 15 -2.08 -9.98 16.56
C PRO A 15 -2.47 -10.48 15.16
N GLU A 16 -2.57 -11.79 15.02
CA GLU A 16 -3.13 -12.41 13.81
C GLU A 16 -4.60 -11.99 13.59
N LEU A 17 -4.98 -11.88 12.31
CA LEU A 17 -6.34 -11.51 11.93
C LEU A 17 -7.22 -12.76 11.79
N PRO A 18 -8.37 -12.83 12.48
CA PRO A 18 -9.14 -14.07 12.59
C PRO A 18 -9.99 -14.40 11.35
N THR A 19 -10.35 -13.41 10.52
CA THR A 19 -11.16 -13.64 9.31
C THR A 19 -10.41 -13.32 8.03
N THR A 20 -10.52 -14.22 7.05
CA THR A 20 -10.00 -14.08 5.68
C THR A 20 -11.08 -13.62 4.70
N THR A 21 -12.36 -13.88 5.00
CA THR A 21 -13.50 -13.33 4.27
C THR A 21 -13.88 -11.98 4.87
N LEU A 22 -13.67 -10.92 4.10
CA LEU A 22 -13.91 -9.57 4.56
C LEU A 22 -15.35 -9.14 4.28
N ALA A 23 -15.93 -8.41 5.23
CA ALA A 23 -17.06 -7.53 4.98
C ALA A 23 -16.57 -6.12 4.63
N GLU A 24 -17.47 -5.23 4.24
CA GLU A 24 -17.16 -3.80 4.14
C GLU A 24 -16.62 -3.29 5.48
N TRP A 25 -15.62 -2.41 5.43
CA TRP A 25 -15.00 -1.80 6.63
C TRP A 25 -14.37 -2.79 7.63
N CYS A 26 -14.19 -4.06 7.26
CA CYS A 26 -13.89 -5.16 8.20
C CYS A 26 -12.78 -4.83 9.20
N TYR A 27 -11.65 -4.33 8.73
CA TYR A 27 -10.46 -3.98 9.51
C TYR A 27 -10.08 -2.51 9.35
N SER A 28 -11.04 -1.67 8.95
CA SER A 28 -10.82 -0.23 8.80
C SER A 28 -10.28 0.37 10.10
N GLY A 29 -9.20 1.14 9.99
CA GLY A 29 -8.55 1.83 11.10
C GLY A 29 -8.01 0.93 12.21
N MET A 30 -7.92 -0.40 12.01
CA MET A 30 -7.69 -1.36 13.09
C MET A 30 -6.42 -1.05 13.91
N PHE A 31 -5.33 -0.64 13.27
CA PHE A 31 -4.06 -0.29 13.90
C PHE A 31 -3.68 1.19 13.72
N SER A 32 -4.63 2.04 13.33
CA SER A 32 -4.32 3.45 13.15
C SER A 32 -3.84 4.08 14.47
N GLY A 33 -2.75 4.85 14.43
CA GLY A 33 -2.10 5.45 15.60
C GLY A 33 -1.29 4.47 16.45
N CYS A 34 -1.00 3.26 15.98
CA CYS A 34 -0.06 2.36 16.64
C CYS A 34 1.39 2.79 16.34
N GLU A 35 1.81 3.92 16.92
CA GLU A 35 3.10 4.57 16.63
C GLU A 35 4.33 3.66 16.83
N SER A 36 4.25 2.71 17.79
CA SER A 36 5.36 1.78 18.06
C SER A 36 5.31 0.47 17.27
N LEU A 37 4.33 0.28 16.38
CA LEU A 37 4.17 -0.96 15.63
C LEU A 37 5.33 -1.16 14.66
N THR A 38 6.09 -2.23 14.84
CA THR A 38 7.21 -2.60 13.97
C THR A 38 6.90 -3.83 13.12
N THR A 39 5.92 -4.65 13.54
CA THR A 39 5.54 -5.88 12.85
C THR A 39 4.03 -5.89 12.61
N ALA A 40 3.65 -5.66 11.36
CA ALA A 40 2.28 -5.77 10.89
C ALA A 40 1.84 -7.25 10.79
N PRO A 41 0.52 -7.53 10.87
CA PRO A 41 0.01 -8.88 10.71
C PRO A 41 -0.05 -9.24 9.21
N LYS A 42 -0.11 -10.54 8.91
CA LYS A 42 -0.39 -11.01 7.54
C LYS A 42 -1.80 -10.58 7.10
N LEU A 43 -1.94 -10.12 5.86
CA LEU A 43 -3.23 -9.79 5.24
C LEU A 43 -3.56 -10.81 4.14
N PRO A 44 -4.29 -11.89 4.45
CA PRO A 44 -4.50 -12.99 3.50
C PRO A 44 -5.62 -12.74 2.48
N ALA A 45 -6.38 -11.65 2.61
CA ALA A 45 -7.57 -11.44 1.80
C ALA A 45 -7.21 -11.16 0.33
N THR A 46 -7.74 -12.00 -0.56
CA THR A 46 -7.63 -11.83 -2.02
C THR A 46 -8.87 -11.21 -2.64
N GLU A 47 -10.00 -11.24 -1.93
CA GLU A 47 -11.27 -10.62 -2.32
C GLU A 47 -11.52 -9.36 -1.49
N MET A 48 -11.40 -8.20 -2.13
CA MET A 48 -11.54 -6.91 -1.46
C MET A 48 -13.00 -6.51 -1.34
N LYS A 49 -13.35 -5.86 -0.22
CA LYS A 49 -14.62 -5.16 -0.04
C LYS A 49 -14.38 -3.68 0.18
N LYS A 50 -15.44 -2.89 0.02
CA LYS A 50 -15.42 -1.45 0.26
C LYS A 50 -14.74 -1.13 1.59
N GLU A 51 -13.69 -0.33 1.52
CA GLU A 51 -12.96 0.20 2.69
C GLU A 51 -12.50 -0.85 3.72
N CYS A 52 -12.35 -2.11 3.31
CA CYS A 52 -12.12 -3.21 4.24
C CYS A 52 -10.80 -3.09 5.03
N TYR A 53 -9.80 -2.38 4.50
CA TYR A 53 -8.55 -2.04 5.18
C TYR A 53 -8.24 -0.53 5.15
N SER A 54 -9.25 0.32 4.95
CA SER A 54 -9.02 1.77 4.91
C SER A 54 -8.39 2.24 6.22
N ASN A 55 -7.39 3.12 6.16
CA ASN A 55 -6.67 3.67 7.30
C ASN A 55 -6.00 2.62 8.22
N MET A 56 -5.88 1.35 7.82
CA MET A 56 -5.55 0.27 8.75
C MET A 56 -4.25 0.51 9.55
N PHE A 57 -3.21 1.09 8.94
CA PHE A 57 -1.93 1.41 9.56
C PHE A 57 -1.60 2.91 9.54
N LEU A 58 -2.60 3.78 9.36
CA LEU A 58 -2.41 5.24 9.39
C LEU A 58 -1.66 5.65 10.68
N ASN A 59 -0.59 6.44 10.57
CA ASN A 59 0.28 6.86 11.68
C ASN A 59 1.03 5.72 12.42
N CYS A 60 1.29 4.58 11.77
CA CYS A 60 2.22 3.57 12.30
C CYS A 60 3.69 3.98 12.04
N GLU A 61 4.18 4.98 12.78
CA GLU A 61 5.44 5.67 12.46
C GLU A 61 6.69 4.76 12.41
N LYS A 62 6.74 3.71 13.22
CA LYS A 62 7.87 2.76 13.28
C LYS A 62 7.76 1.56 12.33
N LEU A 63 6.68 1.44 11.56
CA LEU A 63 6.52 0.33 10.62
C LEU A 63 7.49 0.50 9.46
N THR A 64 8.41 -0.45 9.28
CA THR A 64 9.46 -0.37 8.25
C THR A 64 9.08 -1.09 6.96
N THR A 65 8.27 -2.15 7.06
CA THR A 65 7.85 -2.98 5.93
C THR A 65 6.36 -3.25 6.06
N ALA A 66 5.62 -2.99 4.99
CA ALA A 66 4.19 -3.28 4.94
C ALA A 66 3.96 -4.80 4.84
N PRO A 67 2.82 -5.30 5.34
CA PRO A 67 2.40 -6.65 5.00
C PRO A 67 2.12 -6.76 3.51
N GLU A 68 2.30 -7.95 2.95
CA GLU A 68 1.94 -8.20 1.55
C GLU A 68 0.44 -7.97 1.33
N LEU A 69 0.11 -7.33 0.20
CA LEU A 69 -1.26 -7.12 -0.27
C LEU A 69 -1.53 -8.05 -1.46
N PRO A 70 -2.16 -9.23 -1.25
CA PRO A 70 -2.24 -10.28 -2.27
C PRO A 70 -3.39 -10.12 -3.27
N ALA A 71 -4.33 -9.20 -3.02
CA ALA A 71 -5.48 -9.00 -3.90
C ALA A 71 -5.09 -8.50 -5.28
N LYS A 72 -5.68 -9.12 -6.33
CA LYS A 72 -5.47 -8.75 -7.72
C LYS A 72 -6.40 -7.64 -8.19
N THR A 73 -7.60 -7.57 -7.62
CA THR A 73 -8.62 -6.56 -7.93
C THR A 73 -8.96 -5.79 -6.66
N LEU A 74 -8.81 -4.47 -6.73
CA LEU A 74 -9.13 -3.59 -5.63
C LEU A 74 -10.63 -3.23 -5.62
N ALA A 75 -11.12 -2.87 -4.44
CA ALA A 75 -12.49 -2.38 -4.25
C ALA A 75 -12.44 -0.90 -3.85
N GLU A 76 -13.61 -0.24 -3.89
CA GLU A 76 -13.76 1.16 -3.52
C GLU A 76 -13.10 1.44 -2.16
N GLY A 77 -12.16 2.37 -2.16
CA GLY A 77 -11.44 2.83 -0.97
C GLY A 77 -10.73 1.75 -0.13
N CYS A 78 -10.49 0.55 -0.66
CA CYS A 78 -10.09 -0.58 0.16
C CYS A 78 -8.74 -0.38 0.88
N TYR A 79 -7.85 0.43 0.33
CA TYR A 79 -6.56 0.80 0.92
C TYR A 79 -6.37 2.33 1.08
N THR A 80 -7.45 3.11 1.06
CA THR A 80 -7.39 4.56 1.28
C THR A 80 -6.67 4.88 2.59
N TYR A 81 -5.68 5.78 2.56
CA TYR A 81 -4.82 6.15 3.70
C TYR A 81 -4.15 4.99 4.44
N MET A 82 -4.09 3.78 3.88
CA MET A 82 -3.73 2.57 4.62
C MET A 82 -2.39 2.68 5.35
N PHE A 83 -1.38 3.29 4.74
CA PHE A 83 -0.04 3.49 5.29
C PHE A 83 0.36 4.96 5.38
N ALA A 84 -0.61 5.87 5.35
CA ALA A 84 -0.32 7.28 5.47
C ALA A 84 0.43 7.58 6.79
N CYS A 85 1.40 8.49 6.75
CA CYS A 85 2.26 8.85 7.86
C CYS A 85 3.06 7.68 8.48
N CYS A 86 3.24 6.55 7.78
CA CYS A 86 4.19 5.51 8.19
C CYS A 86 5.62 5.99 7.88
N LYS A 87 6.16 6.87 8.73
CA LYS A 87 7.38 7.64 8.47
C LYS A 87 8.61 6.77 8.15
N LYS A 88 8.71 5.58 8.73
CA LYS A 88 9.83 4.64 8.50
C LYS A 88 9.59 3.58 7.41
N LEU A 89 8.43 3.60 6.76
CA LEU A 89 8.07 2.60 5.76
C LEU A 89 8.94 2.74 4.51
N SER A 90 9.67 1.68 4.18
CA SER A 90 10.60 1.66 3.04
C SER A 90 10.14 0.75 1.90
N SER A 91 9.19 -0.15 2.17
CA SER A 91 8.77 -1.16 1.19
C SER A 91 7.32 -1.58 1.35
N VAL A 92 6.67 -1.77 0.19
CA VAL A 92 5.30 -2.30 0.09
C VAL A 92 5.25 -3.30 -1.07
N THR A 93 4.63 -4.46 -0.86
CA THR A 93 4.34 -5.41 -1.94
C THR A 93 2.84 -5.42 -2.22
N CYS A 94 2.44 -4.99 -3.41
CA CYS A 94 1.05 -4.96 -3.84
C CYS A 94 0.86 -5.73 -5.15
N LYS A 95 0.09 -6.82 -5.10
CA LYS A 95 -0.14 -7.72 -6.25
C LYS A 95 -1.30 -7.28 -7.15
N ALA A 96 -1.88 -6.11 -6.90
CA ALA A 96 -3.01 -5.59 -7.65
C ALA A 96 -2.66 -5.38 -9.14
N THR A 97 -3.55 -5.88 -9.99
CA THR A 97 -3.54 -5.76 -11.45
C THR A 97 -4.73 -4.95 -11.96
N ASP A 98 -5.74 -4.75 -11.12
CA ASP A 98 -6.91 -3.91 -11.38
C ASP A 98 -7.10 -2.94 -10.21
N LEU A 99 -6.86 -1.65 -10.51
CA LEU A 99 -6.97 -0.51 -9.60
C LEU A 99 -8.04 0.48 -10.08
N SER A 100 -8.96 0.04 -10.93
CA SER A 100 -10.00 0.89 -11.53
C SER A 100 -11.06 1.38 -10.54
N ALA A 101 -11.13 0.79 -9.34
CA ALA A 101 -12.09 1.16 -8.32
C ALA A 101 -11.78 2.54 -7.71
N ASP A 102 -12.85 3.31 -7.50
CA ASP A 102 -12.76 4.67 -6.96
C ASP A 102 -12.00 4.71 -5.62
N TYR A 103 -11.07 5.65 -5.53
CA TYR A 103 -10.28 5.94 -4.33
C TYR A 103 -9.52 4.74 -3.75
N CYS A 104 -9.35 3.64 -4.49
CA CYS A 104 -8.85 2.38 -3.94
C CYS A 104 -7.47 2.49 -3.26
N LEU A 105 -6.62 3.39 -3.74
CA LEU A 105 -5.31 3.76 -3.18
C LEU A 105 -5.21 5.24 -2.78
N ASP A 106 -6.33 5.96 -2.63
CA ASP A 106 -6.29 7.40 -2.34
C ASP A 106 -5.44 7.68 -1.08
N ASN A 107 -4.39 8.48 -1.26
CA ASN A 107 -3.43 8.85 -0.21
C ASN A 107 -2.81 7.66 0.56
N TRP A 108 -2.80 6.45 0.01
CA TRP A 108 -2.41 5.23 0.72
C TRP A 108 -0.99 5.26 1.30
N LEU A 109 -0.09 6.05 0.70
CA LEU A 109 1.31 6.25 1.10
C LEU A 109 1.66 7.74 1.31
N TRP A 110 0.67 8.58 1.59
CA TRP A 110 0.90 9.99 1.88
C TRP A 110 1.82 10.14 3.11
N ASP A 111 2.90 10.93 3.00
CA ASP A 111 3.93 11.10 4.03
C ASP A 111 4.55 9.79 4.57
N ALA A 112 4.53 8.70 3.78
CA ALA A 112 5.19 7.46 4.12
C ALA A 112 6.69 7.48 3.73
N GLY A 113 7.53 6.91 4.60
CA GLY A 113 8.97 6.77 4.35
C GLY A 113 9.74 8.09 4.24
N ILE A 114 9.28 9.12 4.97
CA ILE A 114 9.91 10.45 5.04
C ILE A 114 10.99 10.56 6.12
N ASP A 115 11.12 9.55 7.00
CA ASP A 115 12.16 9.51 8.04
C ASP A 115 13.55 9.46 7.40
N GLU A 116 14.50 10.21 7.97
CA GLU A 116 15.86 10.34 7.45
C GLU A 116 16.62 9.00 7.33
N SER A 117 16.22 7.99 8.11
CA SER A 117 16.81 6.64 8.03
C SER A 117 16.35 5.86 6.79
N VAL A 118 15.29 6.29 6.10
CA VAL A 118 14.76 5.64 4.91
C VAL A 118 15.53 6.11 3.68
N THR A 119 16.58 5.38 3.33
CA THR A 119 17.45 5.71 2.19
C THR A 119 16.85 5.34 0.82
N SER A 120 15.84 4.46 0.80
CA SER A 120 15.14 4.03 -0.41
C SER A 120 13.70 3.66 -0.10
N LYS A 121 12.82 3.89 -1.07
CA LYS A 121 11.39 3.54 -1.00
C LYS A 121 10.99 2.79 -2.25
N THR A 122 10.44 1.58 -2.10
CA THR A 122 10.11 0.72 -3.25
C THR A 122 8.76 0.06 -3.10
N ILE A 123 7.96 0.15 -4.16
CA ILE A 123 6.72 -0.63 -4.32
C ILE A 123 7.03 -1.82 -5.21
N TYR A 124 6.84 -3.02 -4.68
CA TYR A 124 6.95 -4.26 -5.42
C TYR A 124 5.58 -4.60 -6.02
N ILE A 125 5.50 -4.66 -7.35
CA ILE A 125 4.29 -5.00 -8.09
C ILE A 125 4.44 -6.34 -8.80
N SER A 126 3.35 -6.86 -9.38
CA SER A 126 3.37 -8.12 -10.14
C SER A 126 4.49 -8.15 -11.19
N SER A 127 5.26 -9.23 -11.20
CA SER A 127 6.34 -9.46 -12.17
C SER A 127 5.85 -9.56 -13.62
N ALA A 128 4.55 -9.75 -13.83
CA ALA A 128 3.91 -9.66 -15.15
C ALA A 128 4.09 -8.29 -15.82
N TYR A 129 4.43 -7.24 -15.05
CA TYR A 129 4.62 -5.87 -15.54
C TYR A 129 6.09 -5.49 -15.76
N SER A 130 6.98 -6.45 -16.04
CA SER A 130 8.42 -6.21 -16.16
C SER A 130 8.82 -5.13 -17.18
N ALA A 131 8.13 -5.06 -18.33
CA ALA A 131 8.36 -4.01 -19.33
C ALA A 131 8.00 -2.61 -18.79
N TYR A 132 6.83 -2.49 -18.15
CA TYR A 132 6.38 -1.26 -17.53
C TYR A 132 7.28 -0.80 -16.38
N ILE A 133 7.77 -1.73 -15.56
CA ILE A 133 8.73 -1.43 -14.49
C ILE A 133 9.98 -0.77 -15.07
N ALA A 134 10.47 -1.27 -16.21
CA ALA A 134 11.60 -0.67 -16.90
C ALA A 134 11.26 0.73 -17.46
N ASP A 135 10.09 0.91 -18.06
CA ASP A 135 9.66 2.19 -18.62
C ASP A 135 9.45 3.27 -17.55
N MET A 136 8.82 2.94 -16.42
CA MET A 136 8.58 3.88 -15.32
C MET A 136 9.85 4.30 -14.59
N ASN A 137 10.78 3.37 -14.37
CA ASN A 137 12.07 3.68 -13.78
C ASN A 137 13.02 4.33 -14.80
N GLY A 138 12.82 4.05 -16.09
CA GLY A 138 13.67 4.48 -17.20
C GLY A 138 13.25 5.78 -17.88
N ASN A 139 12.03 6.28 -17.66
CA ASN A 139 11.56 7.58 -18.16
C ASN A 139 12.27 8.74 -17.43
N LEU A 140 13.51 8.95 -17.88
CA LEU A 140 14.11 10.20 -18.34
C LEU A 140 13.08 11.31 -18.61
N ALA A 141 13.43 12.52 -18.17
CA ALA A 141 12.76 13.78 -18.43
C ALA A 141 11.95 13.87 -19.76
N GLY A 142 10.63 13.66 -19.71
CA GLY A 142 9.66 14.38 -20.53
C GLY A 142 9.45 13.98 -22.01
N THR A 143 9.44 12.69 -22.39
CA THR A 143 9.11 12.30 -23.80
C THR A 143 7.96 11.31 -24.01
N ALA A 144 7.33 10.77 -22.98
CA ALA A 144 6.06 10.03 -23.10
C ALA A 144 4.97 10.82 -22.39
N ASP A 145 3.81 11.00 -23.03
CA ASP A 145 2.67 11.62 -22.36
C ASP A 145 2.07 10.66 -21.31
N ASP A 146 1.52 11.21 -20.23
CA ASP A 146 0.94 10.41 -19.14
C ASP A 146 -0.18 9.47 -19.65
N ALA A 147 -0.82 9.81 -20.78
CA ALA A 147 -1.88 9.02 -21.40
C ALA A 147 -1.36 7.73 -22.07
N GLN A 148 -0.15 7.75 -22.64
CA GLN A 148 0.49 6.58 -23.26
C GLN A 148 1.05 5.59 -22.23
N ILE A 149 1.48 6.08 -21.07
CA ILE A 149 1.95 5.26 -19.94
C ILE A 149 0.76 4.58 -19.24
N ASN A 150 -0.35 5.29 -19.06
CA ASN A 150 -1.54 4.80 -18.38
C ASN A 150 -2.41 3.85 -19.24
N ALA A 151 -2.14 3.73 -20.55
CA ALA A 151 -2.92 2.88 -21.46
C ALA A 151 -2.70 1.37 -21.27
N ASN A 152 -1.64 0.94 -20.58
CA ASN A 152 -1.24 -0.48 -20.54
C ASN A 152 -0.99 -1.06 -19.13
N VAL A 153 -1.24 -0.29 -18.07
CA VAL A 153 -0.84 -0.70 -16.70
C VAL A 153 -1.59 0.14 -15.66
N PRO A 154 -2.02 -0.46 -14.54
CA PRO A 154 -3.02 0.15 -13.66
C PRO A 154 -2.42 1.11 -12.61
N TRP A 155 -1.11 1.36 -12.64
CA TRP A 155 -0.41 2.19 -11.65
C TRP A 155 -0.10 3.57 -12.25
N GLU A 156 -0.58 4.64 -11.61
CA GLU A 156 -0.34 6.01 -12.06
C GLU A 156 0.63 6.72 -11.10
N LYS A 157 1.41 7.69 -11.60
CA LYS A 157 2.21 8.56 -10.72
C LYS A 157 1.27 9.46 -9.91
N GLY A 158 1.59 9.63 -8.62
CA GLY A 158 0.85 10.50 -7.71
C GLY A 158 0.28 9.78 -6.50
N ILE A 159 -0.52 10.52 -5.72
CA ILE A 159 -1.03 10.08 -4.43
C ILE A 159 -1.97 8.87 -4.49
N ASN A 160 -2.54 8.58 -5.67
CA ASN A 160 -3.47 7.48 -5.93
C ASN A 160 -2.78 6.23 -6.51
N GLY A 161 -1.46 6.22 -6.61
CA GLY A 161 -0.72 5.10 -7.17
C GLY A 161 0.70 5.08 -6.64
N ILE A 162 1.65 5.62 -7.39
CA ILE A 162 3.07 5.68 -7.05
C ILE A 162 3.42 7.10 -6.59
N PRO A 163 3.55 7.36 -5.27
CA PRO A 163 3.85 8.71 -4.79
C PRO A 163 5.27 9.16 -5.16
N THR A 164 5.49 10.47 -5.16
CA THR A 164 6.81 11.05 -5.42
C THR A 164 7.87 10.46 -4.50
N GLY A 165 9.03 10.09 -5.08
CA GLY A 165 10.15 9.51 -4.33
C GLY A 165 10.05 8.01 -4.05
N TRP A 166 8.97 7.35 -4.51
CA TRP A 166 8.88 5.89 -4.55
C TRP A 166 9.29 5.36 -5.93
N THR A 167 10.08 4.30 -5.95
CA THR A 167 10.36 3.52 -7.17
C THR A 167 9.47 2.29 -7.24
N ILE A 168 9.38 1.67 -8.42
CA ILE A 168 8.71 0.38 -8.56
C ILE A 168 9.70 -0.73 -8.92
N ALA A 169 9.43 -1.94 -8.45
CA ALA A 169 10.22 -3.13 -8.77
C ALA A 169 9.31 -4.35 -8.95
N ALA A 170 9.82 -5.40 -9.59
CA ALA A 170 9.10 -6.66 -9.67
C ALA A 170 9.13 -7.35 -8.30
N ALA A 171 7.98 -7.82 -7.83
CA ALA A 171 7.90 -8.75 -6.71
C ALA A 171 8.63 -10.05 -7.07
N ALA A 172 9.23 -10.71 -6.08
CA ALA A 172 9.83 -12.03 -6.27
C ALA A 172 8.80 -13.01 -6.85
N ALA A 173 9.24 -13.92 -7.72
CA ALA A 173 8.39 -14.99 -8.22
C ALA A 173 7.96 -15.88 -7.05
N GLU A 174 6.66 -16.19 -6.97
CA GLU A 174 6.10 -17.18 -6.04
C GLU A 174 6.58 -18.59 -6.37
#